data_AF-A0A6M0L8B4-F1
#
_entry.id   AF-A0A6M0L8B4-F1
#
_cell.length_a   1.000
_cell.length_b   1.000
_cell.length_c   1.000
_cell.angle_alpha   90.00
_cell.angle_beta   90.00
_cell.angle_gamma   90.00
#
_symmetry.space_group_name_H-M   'P 1'
#
loop_
_entity.id
_entity.type
_entity.pdbx_description
1 polymer ?
#
loop_
_entity_poly.entity_id
_entity_poly.type
_entity_poly.pdbx_seq_one_letter_code
_entity_poly.pdbx_strand_id
1 'polypeptide(L)' 'MKKCKLLYSDSLLGINEEIAEFKATSEVSPYHVDKVRHDNGHYSALVWYRVDETKGVAKCDALNR' A
#
# COMPACT_ATOMS: atom_id res chain seq x y z
N MET A 1 6.34 11.76 6.91
CA MET A 1 5.50 11.25 8.03
C MET A 1 5.33 9.72 7.90
N LYS A 2 5.47 8.94 8.98
CA LYS A 2 5.17 7.49 8.97
C LYS A 2 3.66 7.30 9.10
N LYS A 3 3.06 6.51 8.21
CA LYS A 3 1.62 6.18 8.19
C LYS A 3 1.45 4.67 8.17
N CYS A 4 0.25 4.20 8.48
CA CYS A 4 -0.14 2.80 8.33
C CYS A 4 -1.50 2.69 7.62
N LYS A 5 -1.68 1.62 6.85
CA LYS A 5 -2.95 1.26 6.21
C LYS A 5 -3.27 -0.19 6.52
N LEU A 6 -4.50 -0.46 6.90
CA LEU A 6 -5.02 -1.82 7.03
C LEU A 6 -5.66 -2.24 5.71
N LEU A 7 -5.26 -3.39 5.19
CA LEU A 7 -5.82 -4.05 4.02
C LEU A 7 -6.53 -5.32 4.44
N TYR A 8 -7.55 -5.72 3.70
CA TYR A 8 -8.39 -6.87 4.00
C TYR A 8 -8.76 -7.61 2.71
N SER A 9 -8.82 -8.93 2.77
CA SER A 9 -9.30 -9.75 1.66
C SER A 9 -9.80 -11.10 2.17
N ASP A 10 -10.70 -11.73 1.40
CA ASP A 10 -11.26 -13.04 1.73
C ASP A 10 -10.36 -14.21 1.27
N SER A 11 -9.21 -13.91 0.69
CA SER A 11 -8.26 -14.93 0.22
C SER A 11 -6.80 -14.50 0.35
N LEU A 12 -5.90 -15.48 0.36
CA LEU A 12 -4.46 -15.22 0.35
C LEU A 12 -4.01 -14.54 -0.94
N LEU A 13 -4.64 -14.89 -2.07
CA LEU A 13 -4.33 -14.27 -3.36
C LEU A 13 -4.73 -12.79 -3.32
N GLY A 14 -5.98 -12.49 -2.94
CA GLY A 14 -6.48 -11.13 -2.91
C GLY A 14 -5.71 -10.22 -1.94
N ILE A 15 -5.31 -10.69 -0.75
CA ILE A 15 -4.49 -9.85 0.14
C ILE A 15 -3.11 -9.54 -0.45
N ASN A 16 -2.54 -10.45 -1.24
CA ASN A 16 -1.26 -10.20 -1.90
C ASN A 16 -1.41 -9.22 -3.08
N GLU A 17 -2.52 -9.28 -3.82
CA GLU A 17 -2.87 -8.32 -4.88
C GLU A 17 -3.05 -6.91 -4.30
N GLU A 18 -3.82 -6.77 -3.23
CA GLU A 18 -4.03 -5.52 -2.48
C GLU A 18 -2.68 -4.89 -2.02
N ILE A 19 -1.78 -5.71 -1.49
CA ILE A 19 -0.43 -5.25 -1.11
C ILE A 19 0.38 -4.81 -2.34
N ALA A 20 0.27 -5.53 -3.47
CA ALA A 20 0.98 -5.20 -4.70
C ALA A 20 0.48 -3.87 -5.30
N GLU A 21 -0.82 -3.67 -5.35
CA GLU A 21 -1.45 -2.41 -5.78
C GLU A 21 -1.04 -1.25 -4.87
N PHE A 22 -1.03 -1.48 -3.55
CA PHE A 22 -0.57 -0.47 -2.60
C PHE A 22 0.90 -0.10 -2.83
N LYS A 23 1.78 -1.08 -3.10
CA LYS A 23 3.19 -0.85 -3.44
C LYS A 23 3.39 -0.16 -4.78
N ALA A 24 2.50 -0.38 -5.75
CA ALA A 24 2.56 0.25 -7.07
C ALA A 24 2.19 1.74 -7.04
N THR A 25 1.57 2.21 -5.96
CA THR A 25 1.22 3.63 -5.80
C THR A 25 2.50 4.48 -5.70
N SER A 26 2.72 5.37 -6.66
CA SER A 26 3.98 6.14 -6.81
C SER A 26 4.31 7.06 -5.64
N GLU A 27 3.31 7.45 -4.84
CA GLU A 27 3.43 8.42 -3.75
C GLU A 27 3.75 7.76 -2.40
N VAL A 28 3.72 6.43 -2.32
CA VAL A 28 3.97 5.70 -1.08
C VAL A 28 5.22 4.86 -1.18
N SER A 29 5.97 4.81 -0.10
CA SER A 29 7.11 3.92 0.09
C SER A 29 6.82 3.00 1.28
N PRO A 30 6.26 1.81 1.04
CA PRO A 30 6.02 0.81 2.07
C PRO A 30 7.35 0.26 2.56
N TYR A 31 7.54 0.15 3.88
CA TYR A 31 8.78 -0.34 4.48
C TYR A 31 8.57 -1.52 5.43
N HIS A 32 7.33 -1.81 5.83
CA HIS A 32 7.00 -2.97 6.65
C HIS A 32 5.57 -3.44 6.33
N VAL A 33 5.36 -4.75 6.32
CA VAL A 33 4.05 -5.38 6.07
C VAL A 33 3.91 -6.59 6.97
N ASP A 34 2.92 -6.56 7.87
CA ASP A 34 2.52 -7.71 8.67
C ASP A 34 1.22 -8.30 8.14
N LYS A 35 1.24 -9.60 7.83
CA LYS A 35 0.06 -10.34 7.34
C LYS A 35 -0.47 -11.26 8.43
N VAL A 36 -1.79 -11.30 8.58
CA VAL A 36 -2.50 -12.17 9.51
C VAL A 36 -3.57 -12.93 8.74
N ARG A 37 -3.62 -14.25 8.97
CA ARG A 37 -4.74 -15.10 8.56
C ARG A 37 -5.70 -15.23 9.73
N HIS A 38 -6.98 -15.02 9.48
CA HIS A 38 -8.06 -15.17 10.47
C HIS A 38 -8.65 -16.58 10.42
N ASP A 39 -9.23 -17.02 11.53
CA ASP A 39 -9.81 -18.36 11.67
C ASP A 39 -10.98 -18.61 10.70
N ASN A 40 -11.66 -17.54 10.28
CA ASN A 40 -12.74 -17.57 9.30
C ASN A 40 -12.26 -17.65 7.84
N GLY A 41 -10.95 -17.79 7.59
CA GLY A 41 -10.37 -17.92 6.26
C GLY A 41 -10.04 -16.60 5.58
N HIS A 42 -10.39 -15.46 6.18
CA HIS A 42 -10.03 -14.13 5.69
C HIS A 42 -8.58 -13.79 6.02
N TYR A 43 -8.06 -12.76 5.36
CA TYR A 43 -6.70 -12.27 5.49
C TYR A 43 -6.71 -10.76 5.72
N SER A 44 -5.77 -10.29 6.53
CA SER A 44 -5.50 -8.86 6.68
C SER A 44 -4.01 -8.58 6.60
N ALA A 45 -3.68 -7.37 6.17
CA ALA A 45 -2.32 -6.89 6.14
C ALA A 45 -2.23 -5.48 6.70
N LEU A 46 -1.37 -5.28 7.70
CA LEU A 46 -1.01 -3.97 8.20
C LEU A 46 0.25 -3.51 7.46
N VAL A 47 0.11 -2.45 6.67
CA VAL A 47 1.20 -1.90 5.85
C VAL A 47 1.65 -0.58 6.43
N TRP A 48 2.92 -0.48 6.80
CA TRP A 48 3.53 0.78 7.21
C TRP A 48 4.29 1.39 6.05
N TYR A 49 4.07 2.68 5.84
CA TYR A 49 4.60 3.40 4.68
C TYR A 49 4.98 4.84 5.03
N ARG A 50 5.79 5.42 4.15
CA ARG A 50 6.06 6.86 4.12
C ARG A 50 5.41 7.43 2.86
N VAL A 51 4.89 8.64 2.95
CA VAL A 51 4.50 9.39 1.75
C VAL A 51 5.73 10.11 1.25
N ASP A 52 6.04 9.94 -0.02
CA ASP A 52 7.11 10.67 -0.70
C ASP A 52 6.51 11.89 -1.39
N GLU A 53 6.53 13.01 -0.68
CA GLU A 53 5.95 14.28 -1.16
C GLU A 53 6.69 14.83 -2.38
N THR A 54 7.89 14.34 -2.69
CA THR A 54 8.67 14.78 -3.86
C THR A 54 8.14 14.20 -5.18
N LYS A 55 7.44 13.05 -5.13
CA LYS A 55 6.91 12.37 -6.33
C LYS A 55 5.53 12.88 -6.75
N GLY A 56 4.80 13.54 -5.86
CA GLY A 56 3.56 14.23 -6.21
C GLY A 56 3.79 15.47 -7.09
N VAL A 57 4.94 16.14 -6.93
CA VAL A 57 5.28 17.37 -7.68
C VAL A 57 5.60 17.06 -9.15
N ALA A 58 6.24 15.92 -9.43
CA ALA A 58 6.65 15.57 -10.80
C ALA A 58 5.48 15.40 -11.80
N LYS A 59 4.27 15.07 -11.33
CA LYS A 59 3.08 14.99 -12.19
C LYS A 59 2.50 16.36 -12.55
N CYS A 60 2.65 17.36 -11.69
CA CYS A 60 2.14 18.71 -11.97
C CYS A 60 3.02 19.45 -13.00
N ASP A 61 4.34 19.24 -12.97
CA ASP A 61 5.25 19.87 -13.93
C ASP A 61 5.24 19.19 -15.30
N ALA A 62 4.95 17.89 -15.36
CA ALA A 62 4.87 17.15 -16.62
C ALA A 62 3.59 17.42 -17.44
N LEU A 63 2.56 18.03 -16.84
CA LEU A 63 1.32 18.42 -17.53
C LEU A 63 1.33 19.87 -18.05
N ASN A 64 2.37 20.65 -17.75
CA ASN A 64 2.50 22.07 -18.13
C ASN A 64 3.60 22.33 -19.18
N ARG A 65 4.03 21.30 -19.94
CA ARG A 65 4.99 21.44 -21.05
C ARG A 65 4.41 20.99 -22.38
#